data_AF-A0A443S0E7-F1
#
_entry.id   AF-A0A443S0E7-F1
#
_cell.length_a   1.000
_cell.length_b   1.000
_cell.length_c   1.000
_cell.angle_alpha   90.00
_cell.angle_beta   90.00
_cell.angle_gamma   90.00
#
_symmetry.space_group_name_H-M   'P 1'
#
loop_
_entity.id
_entity.type
_entity.pdbx_description
1 polymer ?
#
loop_
_entity_poly.entity_id
_entity_poly.type
_entity_poly.pdbx_seq_one_letter_code
_entity_poly.pdbx_strand_id
1 'polypeptide(L)'
;MRTISLNAHYIVLFKNPRDKASINHIGRQICPEQLKCFTAAFNDATKKPYGYFFIDLKPITDDRLRYLTNIFNENTNPLVVYRCD
;
A
#
# COMPACT_ATOMS: atom_id res chain seq x y z
N MET A 1 -10.17 16.69 0.70
CA MET A 1 -9.13 15.63 0.68
C MET A 1 -9.49 14.44 -0.20
N ARG A 2 -10.73 13.90 -0.13
CA ARG A 2 -11.20 12.76 -0.96
C ARG A 2 -10.88 12.87 -2.46
N THR A 3 -11.14 14.03 -3.07
CA THR A 3 -10.91 14.25 -4.52
C THR A 3 -9.43 14.12 -4.91
N ILE A 4 -8.51 14.58 -4.06
CA ILE A 4 -7.07 14.49 -4.33
C ILE A 4 -6.63 13.03 -4.30
N SER A 5 -7.09 12.26 -3.31
CA SER A 5 -6.79 10.82 -3.21
C SER A 5 -7.36 10.01 -4.38
N LEU A 6 -8.53 10.37 -4.89
CA LEU A 6 -9.14 9.69 -6.05
C LEU A 6 -8.43 9.97 -7.37
N ASN A 7 -7.65 11.06 -7.48
CA ASN A 7 -6.90 11.41 -8.68
C ASN A 7 -5.39 11.15 -8.53
N ALA A 8 -4.97 10.51 -7.43
CA ALA A 8 -3.57 10.17 -7.20
C ALA A 8 -3.23 8.86 -7.91
N HIS A 9 -2.17 8.88 -8.74
CA HIS A 9 -1.62 7.66 -9.33
C HIS A 9 -0.79 6.84 -8.34
N TYR A 10 -0.26 7.48 -7.30
CA TYR A 10 0.58 6.84 -6.31
C TYR A 10 0.16 7.27 -4.91
N ILE A 11 0.06 6.31 -4.01
CA ILE A 11 -0.15 6.55 -2.59
C ILE A 11 0.92 5.80 -1.83
N VAL A 12 1.57 6.46 -0.87
CA VAL A 12 2.55 5.85 0.03
C VAL A 12 2.02 5.94 1.45
N LEU A 13 1.82 4.78 2.08
CA LEU A 13 1.32 4.67 3.44
C LEU A 13 2.46 4.31 4.40
N PHE A 14 2.59 5.09 5.46
CA PHE A 14 3.53 4.84 6.54
C PHE A 14 2.78 4.36 7.78
N LYS A 15 3.45 3.57 8.62
CA LYS A 15 2.89 3.13 9.89
C LYS A 15 2.87 4.28 10.89
N ASN A 16 1.67 4.78 11.16
CA ASN A 16 1.41 5.68 12.26
C ASN A 16 0.54 4.95 13.31
N PRO A 17 1.06 4.65 14.52
CA PRO A 17 0.30 3.96 15.57
C PRO A 17 -1.00 4.67 15.97
N ARG A 18 -1.07 5.99 15.78
CA ARG A 18 -2.24 6.83 16.07
C ARG A 18 -3.34 6.69 15.03
N ASP A 19 -3.02 6.31 13.79
CA ASP A 19 -3.93 6.41 12.65
C ASP A 19 -4.15 5.06 11.95
N LYS A 20 -4.73 4.11 12.66
CA LYS A 20 -5.13 2.82 12.09
C LYS A 20 -6.42 2.90 11.27
N ALA A 21 -7.29 3.88 11.56
CA ALA A 21 -8.59 4.02 10.92
C ALA A 21 -8.46 4.41 9.44
N SER A 22 -7.53 5.32 9.12
CA SER A 22 -7.31 5.76 7.73
C SER A 22 -6.85 4.64 6.81
N ILE A 23 -6.00 3.72 7.30
CA ILE A 23 -5.53 2.56 6.52
C ILE A 23 -6.70 1.68 6.08
N ASN A 24 -7.60 1.36 7.02
CA ASN A 24 -8.80 0.57 6.71
C ASN A 24 -9.75 1.31 5.76
N HIS A 25 -9.88 2.64 5.90
CA HIS A 25 -10.73 3.44 5.02
C HIS A 25 -10.20 3.44 3.57
N ILE A 26 -8.90 3.67 3.40
CA ILE A 26 -8.23 3.63 2.10
C ILE A 26 -8.33 2.22 1.48
N GLY A 27 -8.04 1.18 2.28
CA GLY A 27 -8.16 -0.21 1.82
C GLY A 27 -9.56 -0.53 1.28
N ARG A 28 -10.62 -0.08 1.97
CA ARG A 28 -12.01 -0.27 1.50
C ARG A 28 -12.32 0.48 0.20
N GLN A 29 -11.66 1.59 -0.06
CA GLN A 29 -11.84 2.36 -1.30
C GLN A 29 -11.11 1.73 -2.49
N ILE A 30 -9.93 1.15 -2.26
CA ILE A 30 -9.08 0.59 -3.32
C ILE A 30 -9.43 -0.87 -3.62
N CYS A 31 -9.70 -1.67 -2.59
CA CYS A 31 -9.89 -3.12 -2.69
C CYS A 31 -10.96 -3.61 -1.69
N PRO A 32 -12.24 -3.24 -1.89
CA PRO A 32 -13.31 -3.52 -0.93
C PRO A 32 -13.46 -5.00 -0.58
N GLU A 33 -13.24 -5.89 -1.56
CA GLU A 33 -13.38 -7.34 -1.37
C GLU A 33 -12.18 -8.00 -0.69
N GLN A 34 -11.02 -7.34 -0.69
CA GLN A 34 -9.73 -7.92 -0.28
C GLN A 34 -9.08 -7.17 0.88
N LEU A 35 -9.88 -6.45 1.68
CA LEU A 35 -9.39 -5.61 2.78
C LEU A 35 -8.46 -6.36 3.76
N LYS A 36 -8.75 -7.64 4.04
CA LYS A 36 -7.90 -8.45 4.93
C LYS A 36 -6.50 -8.64 4.36
N CYS A 37 -6.40 -8.94 3.07
CA CYS A 37 -5.12 -9.09 2.39
C CYS A 37 -4.37 -7.75 2.33
N PHE A 38 -5.06 -6.67 1.97
CA PHE A 38 -4.49 -5.31 1.97
C PHE A 38 -3.91 -4.92 3.32
N THR A 39 -4.65 -5.14 4.41
CA THR A 39 -4.17 -4.82 5.77
C THR A 39 -3.01 -5.72 6.18
N ALA A 40 -2.99 -7.00 5.77
CA ALA A 40 -1.86 -7.89 6.01
C ALA A 40 -0.59 -7.42 5.25
N ALA A 41 -0.73 -7.07 3.97
CA ALA A 41 0.34 -6.53 3.14
C ALA A 41 0.91 -5.23 3.73
N PHE A 42 0.05 -4.30 4.15
CA PHE A 42 0.46 -3.07 4.83
C PHE A 42 1.25 -3.36 6.12
N ASN A 43 0.77 -4.29 6.95
CA ASN A 43 1.42 -4.64 8.21
C ASN A 43 2.80 -5.27 7.98
N ASP A 44 2.95 -6.08 6.95
CA ASP A 44 4.24 -6.67 6.57
C ASP A 44 5.20 -5.61 6.00
N ALA A 45 4.74 -4.81 5.03
CA ALA A 45 5.51 -3.74 4.40
C ALA A 45 6.05 -2.70 5.40
N THR A 46 5.30 -2.49 6.49
CA THR A 46 5.65 -1.53 7.55
C THR A 46 6.12 -2.19 8.85
N LYS A 47 6.48 -3.48 8.81
CA LYS A 47 6.94 -4.23 9.98
C LYS A 47 8.27 -3.70 10.52
N LYS A 48 9.17 -3.32 9.62
CA LYS A 48 10.48 -2.73 9.95
C LYS A 48 10.35 -1.20 10.12
N PRO A 49 11.19 -0.56 10.97
CA PRO A 49 11.29 0.89 11.01
C PRO A 49 11.53 1.48 9.62
N TYR A 50 10.91 2.62 9.33
CA TYR A 50 10.95 3.31 8.03
C TYR A 50 10.35 2.54 6.85
N GLY A 51 9.77 1.35 7.08
CA GLY A 51 9.01 0.62 6.06
C GLY A 51 7.75 1.39 5.64
N TYR A 52 7.40 1.25 4.36
CA TYR A 52 6.25 1.90 3.74
C TYR A 52 5.52 0.93 2.82
N PHE A 53 4.23 1.17 2.64
CA PHE A 53 3.41 0.45 1.69
C PHE A 53 3.10 1.36 0.51
N PHE A 54 3.64 1.02 -0.65
CA PHE A 54 3.48 1.76 -1.89
C PHE A 54 2.32 1.17 -2.69
N ILE A 55 1.46 2.04 -3.19
CA ILE A 55 0.27 1.67 -3.96
C ILE A 55 0.30 2.38 -5.32
N ASP A 56 0.26 1.58 -6.38
CA ASP A 56 0.17 2.03 -7.77
C ASP A 56 -1.28 1.94 -8.28
N LEU A 57 -1.90 3.11 -8.46
CA LEU A 57 -3.28 3.27 -8.89
C LEU A 57 -3.40 3.65 -10.37
N LYS A 58 -2.31 3.58 -11.16
CA LYS A 58 -2.43 3.84 -12.59
C LYS A 58 -3.34 2.79 -13.25
N PRO A 59 -4.18 3.19 -14.21
CA PRO A 59 -5.10 2.26 -14.89
C PRO A 59 -4.37 1.20 -15.72
N ILE A 60 -3.14 1.50 -16.18
CA ILE A 60 -2.32 0.60 -17.00
C ILE A 60 -1.48 -0.39 -16.19
N THR A 61 -1.39 -0.22 -14.86
CA THR A 61 -0.59 -1.11 -14.01
C THR A 61 -1.32 -2.44 -13.84
N ASP A 62 -0.62 -3.54 -14.06
CA ASP A 62 -1.12 -4.90 -13.81
C ASP A 62 -1.52 -5.04 -12.32
N ASP A 63 -2.70 -5.61 -12.06
CA ASP A 63 -3.25 -5.71 -10.70
C ASP A 63 -2.31 -6.45 -9.73
N ARG A 64 -1.50 -7.39 -10.23
CA ARG A 64 -0.53 -8.15 -9.46
C ARG A 64 0.67 -7.32 -9.02
N LEU A 65 0.85 -6.12 -9.55
CA LEU A 65 2.00 -5.23 -9.32
C LEU A 65 1.61 -3.95 -8.57
N ARG A 66 0.37 -3.84 -8.09
CA ARG A 66 -0.13 -2.60 -7.46
C ARG A 66 0.42 -2.32 -6.08
N TYR A 67 0.75 -3.36 -5.33
CA TYR A 67 1.12 -3.25 -3.91
C TYR A 67 2.58 -3.62 -3.72
N LEU A 68 3.38 -2.66 -3.30
CA LEU A 68 4.83 -2.77 -3.31
C LEU A 68 5.42 -2.27 -1.99
N THR A 69 6.62 -2.71 -1.67
CA THR A 69 7.51 -2.01 -0.73
C THR A 69 8.94 -2.03 -1.24
N ASN A 70 9.76 -1.16 -0.65
CA ASN A 70 11.19 -1.09 -0.92
C ASN A 70 11.51 -0.86 -2.41
N ILE A 71 10.81 0.08 -3.03
CA ILE A 71 10.96 0.41 -4.47
C ILE A 71 12.28 1.11 -4.81
N PHE A 72 13.02 1.55 -3.79
CA PHE A 72 14.32 2.22 -3.93
C PHE A 72 15.51 1.33 -3.55
N ASN A 73 15.30 0.01 -3.35
CA ASN A 73 16.35 -0.95 -2.98
C ASN A 73 17.14 -0.54 -1.72
N GLU A 74 16.44 -0.05 -0.72
CA GLU A 74 17.04 0.43 0.52
C GLU A 74 17.68 -0.73 1.30
N ASN A 75 18.87 -0.48 1.83
CA ASN A 75 19.63 -1.46 2.61
C ASN A 75 19.81 -2.80 1.88
N THR A 76 19.97 -2.76 0.54
CA THR A 76 20.14 -3.96 -0.33
C THR A 76 19.03 -5.01 -0.23
N ASN A 77 17.90 -4.68 0.38
CA ASN A 77 16.74 -5.58 0.37
C ASN A 77 16.12 -5.60 -1.04
N PRO A 78 15.52 -6.72 -1.46
CA PRO A 78 14.78 -6.77 -2.71
C PRO A 78 13.47 -5.97 -2.60
N LEU A 79 12.99 -5.47 -3.74
CA LEU A 79 11.61 -5.03 -3.90
C LEU A 79 10.66 -6.20 -3.61
N VAL A 80 9.60 -5.94 -2.87
CA VAL A 80 8.59 -6.96 -2.54
C VAL A 80 7.27 -6.55 -3.16
N VAL A 81 6.61 -7.52 -3.80
CA VAL A 81 5.27 -7.38 -4.39
C VAL A 81 4.28 -8.16 -3.57
N TYR A 82 3.20 -7.52 -3.14
CA TYR A 82 2.11 -8.17 -2.43
C TYR A 82 0.97 -8.48 -3.39
N ARG A 83 0.54 -9.74 -3.43
CA ARG A 83 -0.59 -10.18 -4.23
C ARG A 83 -1.78 -10.49 -3.33
N CYS A 84 -2.93 -9.99 -3.76
CA CYS A 84 -4.22 -10.20 -3.14
C CYS A 84 -5.13 -10.77 -4.22
N ASP A 85 -4.98 -12.07 -4.43
CA ASP A 85 -5.73 -12.91 -5.35
C ASP A 85 -6.62 -13.90 -4.59
#